data_AF-A0A955V6P2-F1
#
_entry.id   AF-A0A955V6P2-F1
#
_cell.length_a   1.000
_cell.length_b   1.000
_cell.length_c   1.000
_cell.angle_alpha   90.00
_cell.angle_beta   90.00
_cell.angle_gamma   90.00
#
_symmetry.space_group_name_H-M   'P 1'
#
loop_
_entity.id
_entity.type
_entity.pdbx_description
1 polymer ?
#
loop_
_entity_poly.entity_id
_entity_poly.type
_entity_poly.pdbx_seq_one_letter_code
_entity_poly.pdbx_strand_id
1 'polypeptide(L)'
;DDGARAVVVDDWVETAAPDLYLRLGTDLPLLGRDDDVGGAWVLAPSALGLEPLWVPDASGLHEGFLPLTRRNALALVTARMGDPYGWGGVGGGRDCSRLLLDVMATFGVRLGRHSSVQAGSGALTRDVAGLSDEAKLAAIHQAGQLGVVFLYMPGHIMLYLGELDGRPWAASAISEYLVPCAGGGRETVRLDKVEVTTLELGRGTERTAFIERIATLAVFGTGPGPSP
;
A
#
# COMPACT_ATOMS: atom_id res chain seq x y z
N ASP A 1 -17.11 -25.71 0.04
CA ASP A 1 -17.81 -24.42 0.06
C ASP A 1 -17.01 -23.41 0.85
N ASP A 2 -16.19 -22.62 0.16
CA ASP A 2 -15.70 -21.37 0.74
C ASP A 2 -16.89 -20.42 0.69
N GLY A 3 -17.54 -20.19 1.84
CA GLY A 3 -18.70 -19.29 1.94
C GLY A 3 -18.41 -17.88 1.43
N ALA A 4 -19.47 -17.09 1.23
CA ALA A 4 -19.34 -15.68 0.88
C ALA A 4 -18.42 -14.95 1.87
N ARG A 5 -17.66 -13.96 1.40
CA ARG A 5 -16.71 -13.19 2.21
C ARG A 5 -16.83 -11.71 1.91
N ALA A 6 -16.46 -10.88 2.87
CA ALA A 6 -16.30 -9.45 2.70
C ALA A 6 -14.86 -9.08 2.98
N VAL A 7 -14.27 -8.26 2.11
CA VAL A 7 -12.99 -7.60 2.37
C VAL A 7 -13.23 -6.14 2.69
N VAL A 8 -12.52 -5.66 3.70
CA VAL A 8 -12.60 -4.27 4.16
C VAL A 8 -11.72 -3.42 3.25
N VAL A 9 -12.32 -2.41 2.61
CA VAL A 9 -11.69 -1.55 1.60
C VAL A 9 -11.47 -0.11 2.08
N ASP A 10 -11.81 0.19 3.33
CA ASP A 10 -11.50 1.46 3.99
C ASP A 10 -11.02 1.23 5.43
N ASP A 11 -10.53 2.28 6.07
CA ASP A 11 -10.22 2.25 7.49
C ASP A 11 -11.37 2.72 8.36
N TRP A 12 -11.35 2.27 9.61
CA TRP A 12 -12.26 2.74 10.65
C TRP A 12 -13.73 2.44 10.36
N VAL A 13 -14.00 1.33 9.66
CA VAL A 13 -15.36 0.86 9.41
C VAL A 13 -15.99 0.48 10.75
N GLU A 14 -17.02 1.21 11.13
CA GLU A 14 -17.72 1.07 12.40
C GLU A 14 -18.49 -0.26 12.47
N THR A 15 -18.59 -0.80 13.67
CA THR A 15 -19.36 -2.02 13.94
C THR A 15 -20.32 -1.76 15.09
N ALA A 16 -21.32 -2.62 15.25
CA ALA A 16 -22.24 -2.53 16.39
C ALA A 16 -21.57 -2.85 17.74
N ALA A 17 -20.38 -3.47 17.72
CA ALA A 17 -19.59 -3.66 18.92
C ALA A 17 -18.85 -2.36 19.25
N PRO A 18 -19.00 -1.83 20.48
CA PRO A 18 -18.35 -0.58 20.87
C PRO A 18 -16.84 -0.70 20.78
N ASP A 19 -16.19 0.34 20.29
CA ASP A 19 -14.74 0.46 20.13
C ASP A 19 -14.08 -0.60 19.22
N LEU A 20 -14.88 -1.36 18.47
CA LEU A 20 -14.38 -2.30 17.46
C LEU A 20 -14.57 -1.70 16.06
N TYR A 21 -13.44 -1.51 15.38
CA TYR A 21 -13.39 -1.01 14.01
C TYR A 21 -12.72 -2.03 13.11
N LEU A 22 -13.24 -2.19 11.89
CA LEU A 22 -12.58 -2.95 10.85
C LEU A 22 -11.62 -2.04 10.08
N ARG A 23 -10.46 -2.60 9.69
CA ARG A 23 -9.38 -1.87 9.02
C ARG A 23 -9.14 -2.45 7.63
N LEU A 24 -8.65 -1.60 6.72
CA LEU A 24 -8.30 -1.95 5.35
C LEU A 24 -7.54 -3.28 5.27
N GLY A 25 -7.95 -4.16 4.34
CA GLY A 25 -7.31 -5.44 4.08
C GLY A 25 -7.78 -6.58 4.99
N THR A 26 -8.62 -6.32 5.98
CA THR A 26 -9.24 -7.38 6.79
C THR A 26 -10.25 -8.15 5.92
N ASP A 27 -10.13 -9.47 5.83
CA ASP A 27 -11.13 -10.34 5.19
C ASP A 27 -11.89 -11.18 6.22
N LEU A 28 -13.21 -11.21 6.10
CA LEU A 28 -14.12 -11.88 7.02
C LEU A 28 -15.18 -12.67 6.24
N PRO A 29 -15.68 -13.81 6.76
CA PRO A 29 -16.87 -14.44 6.20
C PRO A 29 -18.06 -13.49 6.24
N LEU A 30 -18.78 -13.38 5.11
CA LEU A 30 -19.99 -12.57 4.96
C LEU A 30 -21.19 -13.48 5.21
N LEU A 31 -22.03 -13.11 6.17
CA LEU A 31 -23.24 -13.85 6.55
C LEU A 31 -24.47 -13.34 5.79
N GLY A 32 -24.48 -12.06 5.40
CA GLY A 32 -25.53 -11.45 4.59
C GLY A 32 -25.44 -9.92 4.56
N ARG A 33 -26.16 -9.30 3.62
CA ARG A 33 -26.35 -7.84 3.55
C ARG A 33 -27.81 -7.49 3.77
N ASP A 34 -28.04 -6.30 4.29
CA ASP A 34 -29.36 -5.68 4.34
C ASP A 34 -29.27 -4.36 3.55
N ASP A 35 -29.65 -4.43 2.28
CA ASP A 35 -29.52 -3.31 1.35
C ASP A 35 -30.51 -2.18 1.66
N ASP A 36 -31.62 -2.46 2.37
CA ASP A 36 -32.62 -1.45 2.75
C ASP A 36 -32.04 -0.46 3.78
N VAL A 37 -31.12 -0.94 4.63
CA VAL A 37 -30.43 -0.12 5.65
C VAL A 37 -28.94 0.08 5.37
N GLY A 38 -28.42 -0.50 4.27
CA GLY A 38 -27.03 -0.35 3.84
C GLY A 38 -25.99 -1.10 4.67
N GLY A 39 -26.39 -2.10 5.47
CA GLY A 39 -25.52 -2.79 6.42
C GLY A 39 -25.18 -4.23 6.04
N ALA A 40 -24.31 -4.87 6.82
CA ALA A 40 -23.90 -6.25 6.62
C ALA A 40 -23.60 -7.02 7.91
N TRP A 41 -23.88 -8.31 7.90
CA TRP A 41 -23.44 -9.25 8.94
C TRP A 41 -22.17 -9.97 8.50
N VAL A 42 -21.13 -9.91 9.33
CA VAL A 42 -19.87 -10.65 9.14
C VAL A 42 -19.63 -11.59 10.31
N LEU A 43 -18.77 -12.59 10.13
CA LEU A 43 -18.34 -13.47 11.20
C LEU A 43 -17.00 -12.98 11.76
N ALA A 44 -16.97 -12.56 13.03
CA ALA A 44 -15.79 -12.02 13.69
C ALA A 44 -15.35 -12.87 14.89
N PRO A 45 -14.04 -12.92 15.20
CA PRO A 45 -13.56 -13.60 16.40
C PRO A 45 -13.87 -12.79 17.68
N SER A 46 -14.32 -13.49 18.71
CA SER A 46 -14.56 -12.99 20.06
C SER A 46 -13.96 -13.94 21.11
N ALA A 47 -14.06 -13.57 22.38
CA ALA A 47 -13.61 -14.43 23.48
C ALA A 47 -14.38 -15.76 23.57
N LEU A 48 -15.57 -15.85 22.98
CA LEU A 48 -16.44 -17.02 23.01
C LEU A 48 -16.37 -17.86 21.74
N GLY A 49 -15.63 -17.41 20.72
CA GLY A 49 -15.51 -18.10 19.44
C GLY A 49 -15.77 -17.16 18.27
N LEU A 50 -16.33 -17.69 17.18
CA LEU A 50 -16.74 -16.90 16.03
C LEU A 50 -18.20 -16.47 16.21
N GLU A 51 -18.46 -15.17 16.19
CA GLU A 51 -19.79 -14.60 16.44
C GLU A 51 -20.21 -13.66 15.31
N PRO A 52 -21.50 -13.61 14.95
CA PRO A 52 -22.02 -12.60 14.04
C PRO A 52 -21.79 -11.18 14.57
N LEU A 53 -21.24 -10.32 13.72
CA LEU A 53 -21.00 -8.91 13.99
C LEU A 53 -21.72 -8.06 12.95
N TRP A 54 -22.53 -7.12 13.42
CA TRP A 54 -23.24 -6.17 12.56
C TRP A 54 -22.34 -4.99 12.19
N VAL A 55 -22.30 -4.66 10.91
CA VAL A 55 -21.66 -3.47 10.32
C VAL A 55 -22.79 -2.57 9.81
N PRO A 56 -23.10 -1.45 10.51
CA PRO A 56 -24.24 -0.60 10.17
C PRO A 56 -24.12 0.08 8.81
N ASP A 57 -22.91 0.48 8.42
CA ASP A 57 -22.59 1.05 7.11
C ASP A 57 -21.58 0.15 6.40
N ALA A 58 -22.07 -0.64 5.43
CA ALA A 58 -21.25 -1.58 4.68
C ALA A 58 -20.56 -0.95 3.45
N SER A 59 -20.52 0.39 3.33
CA SER A 59 -19.82 1.08 2.23
C SER A 59 -18.31 0.81 2.22
N GLY A 60 -17.71 0.59 3.39
CA GLY A 60 -16.32 0.16 3.56
C GLY A 60 -16.07 -1.34 3.31
N LEU A 61 -17.09 -2.10 2.88
CA LEU A 61 -17.00 -3.53 2.59
C LEU A 61 -17.24 -3.83 1.12
N HIS A 62 -16.36 -4.66 0.55
CA HIS A 62 -16.54 -5.24 -0.77
C HIS A 62 -16.81 -6.76 -0.64
N GLU A 63 -17.80 -7.27 -1.36
CA GLU A 63 -18.07 -8.71 -1.38
C GLU A 63 -17.05 -9.43 -2.27
N GLY A 64 -16.33 -10.40 -1.69
CA GLY A 64 -15.15 -10.98 -2.31
C GLY A 64 -13.97 -10.01 -2.37
N PHE A 65 -12.90 -10.42 -3.02
CA PHE A 65 -11.74 -9.55 -3.23
C PHE A 65 -11.97 -8.56 -4.38
N LEU A 66 -11.35 -7.40 -4.28
CA LEU A 66 -11.27 -6.48 -5.41
C LEU A 66 -10.44 -7.12 -6.55
N PRO A 67 -10.74 -6.79 -7.82
CA PRO A 67 -9.83 -7.10 -8.91
C PRO A 67 -8.49 -6.38 -8.71
N LEU A 68 -7.38 -7.11 -8.81
CA LEU A 68 -6.04 -6.52 -8.77
C LEU A 68 -5.79 -5.70 -10.03
N THR A 69 -6.04 -4.40 -9.95
CA THR A 69 -5.77 -3.44 -11.02
C THR A 69 -4.97 -2.26 -10.47
N ARG A 70 -4.23 -1.59 -11.35
CA ARG A 70 -3.56 -0.33 -10.99
C ARG A 70 -4.55 0.68 -10.41
N ARG A 71 -5.68 0.89 -11.08
CA ARG A 71 -6.72 1.82 -10.64
C ARG A 71 -7.14 1.56 -9.18
N ASN A 72 -7.45 0.30 -8.84
CA ASN A 72 -7.89 -0.03 -7.48
C ASN A 72 -6.77 0.12 -6.45
N ALA A 73 -5.55 -0.35 -6.75
CA ALA A 73 -4.42 -0.22 -5.82
C ALA A 73 -4.05 1.25 -5.55
N LEU A 74 -4.08 2.08 -6.60
CA LEU A 74 -3.83 3.51 -6.49
C LEU A 74 -4.93 4.18 -5.66
N ALA A 75 -6.20 3.91 -5.94
CA ALA A 75 -7.33 4.48 -5.20
C ALA A 75 -7.20 4.19 -3.70
N LEU A 76 -6.94 2.93 -3.32
CA LEU A 76 -6.79 2.52 -1.92
C LEU A 76 -5.61 3.22 -1.24
N VAL A 77 -4.44 3.33 -1.89
CA VAL A 77 -3.30 4.04 -1.29
C VAL A 77 -3.55 5.53 -1.18
N THR A 78 -4.15 6.16 -2.20
CA THR A 78 -4.44 7.59 -2.19
C THR A 78 -5.54 7.97 -1.20
N ALA A 79 -6.47 7.07 -0.88
CA ALA A 79 -7.44 7.30 0.18
C ALA A 79 -6.76 7.45 1.55
N ARG A 80 -5.55 6.86 1.72
CA ARG A 80 -4.76 6.89 2.95
C ARG A 80 -3.78 8.05 3.03
N MET A 81 -3.83 9.02 2.11
CA MET A 81 -2.93 10.16 2.16
C MET A 81 -3.05 10.94 3.47
N GLY A 82 -1.91 11.21 4.11
CA GLY A 82 -1.87 11.90 5.40
C GLY A 82 -2.04 11.02 6.64
N ASP A 83 -2.38 9.73 6.48
CA ASP A 83 -2.46 8.81 7.61
C ASP A 83 -1.11 8.74 8.35
N PRO A 84 -1.12 8.65 9.69
CA PRO A 84 0.11 8.72 10.48
C PRO A 84 1.02 7.53 10.21
N TYR A 85 2.32 7.82 10.11
CA TYR A 85 3.36 6.80 10.10
C TYR A 85 3.46 6.14 11.47
N GLY A 86 3.46 4.81 11.49
CA GLY A 86 3.64 4.02 12.72
C GLY A 86 4.66 2.91 12.53
N TRP A 87 5.88 3.09 13.05
CA TRP A 87 6.92 2.05 12.98
C TRP A 87 6.40 0.77 13.65
N GLY A 88 6.29 -0.33 12.90
CA GLY A 88 5.75 -1.58 13.45
C GLY A 88 4.27 -1.53 13.83
N GLY A 89 3.52 -0.48 13.47
CA GLY A 89 2.11 -0.30 13.83
C GLY A 89 1.86 0.56 15.07
N VAL A 90 2.89 1.22 15.61
CA VAL A 90 2.75 2.12 16.76
C VAL A 90 1.67 3.17 16.50
N GLY A 91 0.82 3.41 17.51
CA GLY A 91 -0.28 4.38 17.44
C GLY A 91 -1.40 4.03 16.46
N GLY A 92 -1.46 2.79 15.95
CA GLY A 92 -2.43 2.37 14.94
C GLY A 92 -2.11 2.89 13.52
N GLY A 93 -0.97 3.55 13.35
CA GLY A 93 -0.42 3.98 12.06
C GLY A 93 0.22 2.83 11.28
N ARG A 94 0.63 3.11 10.04
CA ARG A 94 1.30 2.11 9.18
C ARG A 94 2.74 2.51 8.90
N ASP A 95 3.63 1.52 8.84
CA ASP A 95 4.91 1.70 8.16
C ASP A 95 4.81 1.34 6.68
N CYS A 96 5.86 1.62 5.92
CA CYS A 96 5.90 1.46 4.47
C CYS A 96 5.40 0.07 4.01
N SER A 97 5.88 -1.00 4.63
CA SER A 97 5.48 -2.37 4.29
C SER A 97 4.09 -2.74 4.78
N ARG A 98 3.63 -2.20 5.93
CA ARG A 98 2.27 -2.47 6.41
C ARG A 98 1.21 -1.83 5.51
N LEU A 99 1.47 -0.63 4.99
CA LEU A 99 0.59 0.02 4.02
C LEU A 99 0.35 -0.88 2.80
N LEU A 100 1.41 -1.37 2.18
CA LEU A 100 1.28 -2.23 1.00
C LEU A 100 0.69 -3.60 1.34
N LEU A 101 0.97 -4.15 2.53
CA LEU A 101 0.36 -5.39 3.00
C LEU A 101 -1.17 -5.27 3.08
N ASP A 102 -1.67 -4.23 3.73
CA ASP A 102 -3.12 -4.03 3.91
C ASP A 102 -3.81 -3.75 2.57
N VAL A 103 -3.20 -2.93 1.70
CA VAL A 103 -3.71 -2.66 0.34
C VAL A 103 -3.79 -3.95 -0.46
N MET A 104 -2.74 -4.77 -0.47
CA MET A 104 -2.71 -5.98 -1.29
C MET A 104 -3.63 -7.08 -0.78
N ALA A 105 -3.90 -7.12 0.53
CA ALA A 105 -4.86 -8.04 1.12
C ALA A 105 -6.29 -7.82 0.56
N THR A 106 -6.65 -6.60 0.14
CA THR A 106 -7.94 -6.33 -0.51
C THR A 106 -8.13 -7.07 -1.84
N PHE A 107 -7.04 -7.48 -2.48
CA PHE A 107 -7.01 -8.25 -3.72
C PHE A 107 -6.82 -9.75 -3.48
N GLY A 108 -6.81 -10.21 -2.23
CA GLY A 108 -6.50 -11.59 -1.86
C GLY A 108 -5.02 -11.94 -1.95
N VAL A 109 -4.14 -10.96 -2.12
CA VAL A 109 -2.68 -11.16 -2.22
C VAL A 109 -2.06 -11.11 -0.82
N ARG A 110 -1.56 -12.26 -0.35
CA ARG A 110 -0.89 -12.37 0.95
C ARG A 110 0.58 -12.00 0.84
N LEU A 111 0.96 -10.92 1.49
CA LEU A 111 2.34 -10.43 1.53
C LEU A 111 3.02 -10.76 2.87
N GLY A 112 4.34 -10.96 2.81
CA GLY A 112 5.18 -10.99 4.01
C GLY A 112 5.22 -9.62 4.70
N ARG A 113 5.49 -9.61 6.01
CA ARG A 113 5.46 -8.39 6.82
C ARG A 113 6.55 -7.37 6.47
N HIS A 114 7.72 -7.83 6.04
CA HIS A 114 8.90 -7.00 5.83
C HIS A 114 9.07 -6.61 4.36
N SER A 115 9.51 -5.37 4.12
CA SER A 115 9.70 -4.80 2.77
C SER A 115 10.60 -5.64 1.87
N SER A 116 11.68 -6.22 2.41
CA SER A 116 12.59 -7.10 1.66
C SER A 116 11.90 -8.37 1.15
N VAL A 117 10.96 -8.93 1.92
CA VAL A 117 10.17 -10.10 1.51
C VAL A 117 9.12 -9.70 0.47
N GLN A 118 8.48 -8.54 0.64
CA GLN A 118 7.50 -8.01 -0.31
C GLN A 118 8.12 -7.75 -1.69
N ALA A 119 9.37 -7.29 -1.73
CA ALA A 119 10.12 -7.08 -2.97
C ALA A 119 10.35 -8.36 -3.79
N GLY A 120 10.30 -9.53 -3.15
CA GLY A 120 10.38 -10.84 -3.81
C GLY A 120 9.02 -11.46 -4.17
N SER A 121 7.91 -10.79 -3.85
CA SER A 121 6.56 -11.39 -3.92
C SER A 121 5.80 -11.10 -5.22
N GLY A 122 6.37 -10.30 -6.13
CA GLY A 122 5.77 -9.99 -7.42
C GLY A 122 5.75 -11.19 -8.38
N ALA A 123 4.79 -11.21 -9.31
CA ALA A 123 4.76 -12.18 -10.41
C ALA A 123 6.00 -12.05 -11.33
N LEU A 124 6.53 -10.83 -11.44
CA LEU A 124 7.82 -10.52 -12.03
C LEU A 124 8.62 -9.68 -11.04
N THR A 125 9.89 -10.01 -10.86
CA THR A 125 10.85 -9.21 -10.09
C THR A 125 12.03 -8.84 -10.98
N ARG A 126 12.56 -7.62 -10.82
CA ARG A 126 13.70 -7.12 -11.58
C ARG A 126 14.70 -6.45 -10.65
N ASP A 127 15.92 -6.96 -10.62
CA ASP A 127 17.06 -6.28 -10.00
C ASP A 127 17.48 -5.10 -10.89
N VAL A 128 17.56 -3.93 -10.27
CA VAL A 128 17.97 -2.68 -10.91
C VAL A 128 19.07 -1.96 -10.14
N ALA A 129 19.62 -2.55 -9.07
CA ALA A 129 20.50 -1.86 -8.13
C ALA A 129 21.69 -1.17 -8.80
N GLY A 130 22.32 -1.82 -9.79
CA GLY A 130 23.49 -1.33 -10.52
C GLY A 130 23.20 -0.50 -11.77
N LEU A 131 21.93 -0.19 -12.08
CA LEU A 131 21.56 0.64 -13.23
C LEU A 131 21.76 2.14 -12.95
N SER A 132 22.00 2.93 -14.00
CA SER A 132 21.97 4.39 -13.91
C SER A 132 20.55 4.90 -13.61
N ASP A 133 20.42 6.15 -13.16
CA ASP A 133 19.12 6.79 -12.91
C ASP A 133 18.22 6.69 -14.15
N GLU A 134 18.74 6.99 -15.36
CA GLU A 134 17.97 6.93 -16.61
C GLU A 134 17.49 5.50 -16.92
N ALA A 135 18.35 4.51 -16.71
CA ALA A 135 18.00 3.11 -16.95
C ALA A 135 16.99 2.58 -15.91
N LYS A 136 17.06 3.05 -14.66
CA LYS A 136 16.06 2.76 -13.62
C LYS A 136 14.71 3.39 -13.96
N LEU A 137 14.69 4.65 -14.39
CA LEU A 137 13.47 5.34 -14.83
C LEU A 137 12.80 4.58 -15.98
N ALA A 138 13.56 4.19 -17.01
CA ALA A 138 13.05 3.39 -18.12
C ALA A 138 12.49 2.03 -17.66
N ALA A 139 13.16 1.35 -16.71
CA ALA A 139 12.70 0.08 -16.15
C ALA A 139 11.41 0.23 -15.32
N ILE A 140 11.29 1.30 -14.54
CA ILE A 140 10.08 1.63 -13.77
C ILE A 140 8.90 1.91 -14.70
N HIS A 141 9.11 2.74 -15.73
CA HIS A 141 8.08 3.03 -16.74
C HIS A 141 7.57 1.74 -17.41
N GLN A 142 8.48 0.89 -17.87
CA GLN A 142 8.14 -0.42 -18.46
C GLN A 142 7.37 -1.32 -17.47
N ALA A 143 7.84 -1.41 -16.22
CA ALA A 143 7.18 -2.19 -15.18
C ALA A 143 5.74 -1.70 -14.94
N GLY A 144 5.53 -0.38 -14.95
CA GLY A 144 4.21 0.22 -14.78
C GLY A 144 3.20 -0.26 -15.82
N GLN A 145 3.64 -0.50 -17.06
CA GLN A 145 2.76 -0.99 -18.13
C GLN A 145 2.28 -2.42 -17.90
N LEU A 146 2.93 -3.18 -17.01
CA LEU A 146 2.64 -4.59 -16.75
C LEU A 146 1.69 -4.82 -15.57
N GLY A 147 1.51 -3.82 -14.69
CA GLY A 147 0.63 -3.95 -13.53
C GLY A 147 0.95 -3.02 -12.37
N VAL A 148 0.61 -3.45 -11.15
CA VAL A 148 0.95 -2.76 -9.91
C VAL A 148 2.44 -2.97 -9.63
N VAL A 149 3.19 -1.90 -9.36
CA VAL A 149 4.64 -1.98 -9.18
C VAL A 149 5.04 -1.49 -7.81
N PHE A 150 5.79 -2.33 -7.08
CA PHE A 150 6.51 -1.92 -5.89
C PHE A 150 7.93 -1.52 -6.24
N LEU A 151 8.35 -0.40 -5.65
CA LEU A 151 9.71 0.12 -5.74
C LEU A 151 10.38 -0.15 -4.39
N TYR A 152 11.36 -1.05 -4.37
CA TYR A 152 12.06 -1.43 -3.14
C TYR A 152 13.48 -0.88 -3.12
N MET A 153 13.86 -0.34 -1.97
CA MET A 153 15.24 -0.09 -1.57
C MET A 153 15.47 -0.61 -0.15
N PRO A 154 16.72 -0.93 0.26
CA PRO A 154 16.98 -1.34 1.63
C PRO A 154 16.39 -0.35 2.65
N GLY A 155 15.45 -0.84 3.47
CA GLY A 155 14.75 -0.07 4.49
C GLY A 155 13.44 0.61 4.07
N HIS A 156 13.05 0.58 2.80
CA HIS A 156 11.83 1.26 2.34
C HIS A 156 11.17 0.59 1.11
N ILE A 157 9.86 0.64 1.03
CA ILE A 157 9.09 0.15 -0.11
C ILE A 157 7.95 1.10 -0.43
N MET A 158 7.69 1.31 -1.71
CA MET A 158 6.72 2.28 -2.20
C MET A 158 5.84 1.67 -3.29
N LEU A 159 4.62 2.18 -3.44
CA LEU A 159 3.75 1.91 -4.58
C LEU A 159 4.03 2.93 -5.69
N TYR A 160 4.41 2.48 -6.89
CA TYR A 160 4.53 3.37 -8.04
C TYR A 160 3.16 3.83 -8.53
N LEU A 161 2.97 5.14 -8.65
CA LEU A 161 1.71 5.74 -9.10
C LEU A 161 1.70 5.96 -10.61
N GLY A 162 2.86 6.28 -11.19
CA GLY A 162 2.95 6.68 -12.59
C GLY A 162 3.91 7.85 -12.76
N GLU A 163 3.79 8.51 -13.89
CA GLU A 163 4.59 9.68 -14.25
C GLU A 163 3.73 10.90 -14.50
N LEU A 164 4.23 12.06 -14.07
CA LEU A 164 3.69 13.37 -14.39
C LEU A 164 4.86 14.25 -14.86
N ASP A 165 4.74 14.81 -16.07
CA ASP A 165 5.80 15.59 -16.73
C ASP A 165 7.16 14.86 -16.78
N GLY A 166 7.13 13.56 -17.10
CA GLY A 166 8.33 12.71 -17.18
C GLY A 166 8.99 12.40 -15.84
N ARG A 167 8.33 12.72 -14.71
CA ARG A 167 8.84 12.46 -13.36
C ARG A 167 8.01 11.35 -12.70
N PRO A 168 8.63 10.28 -12.18
CA PRO A 168 7.93 9.22 -11.49
C PRO A 168 7.49 9.66 -10.10
N TRP A 169 6.28 9.23 -9.72
CA TRP A 169 5.71 9.46 -8.41
C TRP A 169 5.41 8.13 -7.74
N ALA A 170 5.61 8.09 -6.43
CA ALA A 170 5.34 6.92 -5.61
C ALA A 170 4.66 7.33 -4.31
N ALA A 171 3.81 6.46 -3.78
CA ALA A 171 3.19 6.64 -2.48
C ALA A 171 3.76 5.63 -1.47
N SER A 172 3.97 6.10 -0.25
CA SER A 172 4.39 5.24 0.85
C SER A 172 4.13 5.90 2.21
N ALA A 173 4.03 5.08 3.26
CA ALA A 173 4.19 5.57 4.62
C ALA A 173 5.67 5.81 4.91
N ILE A 174 6.05 7.08 5.10
CA ILE A 174 7.43 7.54 5.21
C ILE A 174 7.62 8.36 6.48
N SER A 175 8.71 8.07 7.20
CA SER A 175 9.06 8.83 8.40
C SER A 175 9.87 10.09 8.04
N GLU A 176 10.94 9.94 7.27
CA GLU A 176 11.89 11.03 7.03
C GLU A 176 12.70 10.86 5.74
N TYR A 177 13.29 11.97 5.28
CA TYR A 177 14.36 11.99 4.26
C TYR A 177 15.36 13.11 4.58
N LEU A 178 16.48 13.14 3.84
CA LEU A 178 17.52 14.16 4.02
C LEU A 178 17.48 15.21 2.91
N VAL A 179 17.82 16.45 3.25
CA VAL A 179 18.07 17.53 2.29
C VAL A 179 19.45 18.18 2.55
N PRO A 180 20.11 18.72 1.50
CA PRO A 180 21.35 19.49 1.67
C PRO A 180 21.12 20.79 2.45
N CYS A 181 22.08 21.20 3.29
CA CYS A 181 22.05 22.50 3.97
C CYS A 181 23.00 23.53 3.34
N ALA A 182 22.59 24.80 3.33
CA ALA A 182 23.47 25.92 2.98
C ALA A 182 24.57 26.08 4.05
N GLY A 183 25.83 25.87 3.66
CA GLY A 183 26.99 25.85 4.57
C GLY A 183 27.66 24.48 4.74
N GLY A 184 27.10 23.44 4.09
CA GLY A 184 27.56 22.06 4.24
C GLY A 184 26.83 21.33 5.36
N GLY A 185 26.69 20.01 5.23
CA GLY A 185 25.91 19.17 6.14
C GLY A 185 24.52 18.81 5.59
N ARG A 186 23.65 18.36 6.50
CA ARG A 186 22.33 17.79 6.18
C ARG A 186 21.26 18.27 7.15
N GLU A 187 20.03 18.32 6.64
CA GLU A 187 18.83 18.51 7.45
C GLU A 187 17.93 17.29 7.25
N THR A 188 17.39 16.77 8.35
CA THR A 188 16.39 15.72 8.32
C THR A 188 15.02 16.37 8.21
N VAL A 189 14.30 16.07 7.13
CA VAL A 189 12.90 16.46 6.96
C VAL A 189 12.02 15.31 7.44
N ARG A 190 11.19 15.57 8.44
CA ARG A 190 10.22 14.62 8.99
C ARG A 190 8.87 14.78 8.27
N LEU A 191 8.34 13.68 7.75
CA LEU A 191 7.01 13.60 7.15
C LEU A 191 6.03 12.89 8.08
N ASP A 192 6.44 11.74 8.62
CA ASP A 192 5.68 10.91 9.56
C ASP A 192 4.23 10.60 9.15
N LYS A 193 4.03 10.34 7.86
CA LYS A 193 2.72 10.04 7.27
C LYS A 193 2.82 9.24 5.98
N VAL A 194 1.67 8.80 5.47
CA VAL A 194 1.51 8.39 4.08
C VAL A 194 1.65 9.63 3.20
N GLU A 195 2.64 9.65 2.31
CA GLU A 195 2.93 10.77 1.42
C GLU A 195 3.18 10.30 -0.03
N VAL A 196 2.82 11.15 -0.99
CA VAL A 196 3.21 11.02 -2.40
C VAL A 196 4.49 11.79 -2.63
N THR A 197 5.53 11.11 -3.06
CA THR A 197 6.86 11.69 -3.25
C THR A 197 7.38 11.45 -4.65
N THR A 198 8.27 12.33 -5.10
CA THR A 198 9.14 12.03 -6.23
C THR A 198 10.22 11.02 -5.78
N LEU A 199 10.92 10.40 -6.71
CA LEU A 199 12.06 9.54 -6.40
C LEU A 199 13.37 10.33 -6.17
N GLU A 200 13.27 11.65 -6.07
CA GLU A 200 14.41 12.59 -5.95
C GLU A 200 14.75 12.91 -4.49
N LEU A 201 13.92 12.48 -3.54
CA LEU A 201 14.16 12.71 -2.11
C LEU A 201 15.53 12.15 -1.70
N GLY A 202 16.34 12.98 -1.05
CA GLY A 202 17.72 12.63 -0.67
C GLY A 202 18.78 13.03 -1.70
N ARG A 203 18.41 13.55 -2.88
CA ARG A 203 19.41 13.98 -3.87
C ARG A 203 20.36 15.02 -3.30
N GLY A 204 21.65 14.86 -3.59
CA GLY A 204 22.71 15.74 -3.11
C GLY A 204 23.09 15.52 -1.64
N THR A 205 22.58 14.46 -0.99
CA THR A 205 22.95 14.05 0.37
C THR A 205 23.72 12.73 0.34
N GLU A 206 24.34 12.36 1.47
CA GLU A 206 25.08 11.11 1.62
C GLU A 206 24.17 9.86 1.60
N ARG A 207 22.86 10.02 1.83
CA ARG A 207 21.88 8.95 1.66
C ARG A 207 21.34 8.83 0.23
N THR A 208 21.84 9.66 -0.70
CA THR A 208 21.49 9.72 -2.13
C THR A 208 19.98 9.79 -2.42
N ALA A 209 19.61 10.03 -3.67
CA ALA A 209 18.20 10.05 -4.06
C ALA A 209 17.56 8.66 -3.93
N PHE A 210 16.24 8.60 -3.76
CA PHE A 210 15.52 7.33 -3.73
C PHE A 210 15.73 6.53 -5.02
N ILE A 211 15.72 7.17 -6.19
CA ILE A 211 15.98 6.53 -7.48
C ILE A 211 17.36 5.84 -7.51
N GLU A 212 18.38 6.47 -6.94
CA GLU A 212 19.74 5.92 -6.85
C GLU A 212 19.78 4.64 -5.98
N ARG A 213 18.86 4.51 -5.02
CA ARG A 213 18.82 3.42 -4.05
C ARG A 213 17.84 2.30 -4.35
N ILE A 214 16.89 2.51 -5.26
CA ILE A 214 15.99 1.45 -5.71
C ILE A 214 16.82 0.29 -6.24
N ALA A 215 16.59 -0.88 -5.65
CA ALA A 215 17.31 -2.11 -5.91
C ALA A 215 16.43 -3.15 -6.61
N THR A 216 15.12 -3.16 -6.31
CA THR A 216 14.22 -4.17 -6.86
C THR A 216 12.89 -3.55 -7.27
N LEU A 217 12.41 -3.93 -8.44
CA LEU A 217 11.05 -3.70 -8.90
C LEU A 217 10.28 -5.01 -8.74
N ALA A 218 9.13 -4.98 -8.08
CA ALA A 218 8.22 -6.12 -8.00
C ALA A 218 6.88 -5.79 -8.68
N VAL A 219 6.50 -6.56 -9.68
CA VAL A 219 5.30 -6.33 -10.49
C VAL A 219 4.23 -7.35 -10.13
N PHE A 220 3.03 -6.86 -9.80
CA PHE A 220 1.85 -7.65 -9.50
C PHE A 220 0.82 -7.41 -10.62
N GLY A 221 0.67 -8.42 -11.47
CA GLY A 221 -0.17 -8.40 -12.69
C GLY A 221 0.50 -9.12 -13.86
N THR A 222 -0.30 -9.71 -14.76
CA THR A 222 0.17 -10.42 -15.96
C THR A 222 -0.59 -9.94 -17.20
N GLY A 223 -0.45 -8.67 -17.57
CA GLY A 223 -0.94 -8.16 -18.87
C GLY A 223 -1.20 -6.66 -18.90
N PRO A 224 -1.20 -6.03 -20.10
CA PRO A 224 -1.35 -4.59 -20.24
C PRO A 224 -2.73 -4.19 -19.72
N GLY A 225 -2.75 -3.38 -18.64
CA GLY A 225 -3.98 -2.71 -18.23
C GLY A 225 -4.49 -1.81 -19.36
N PRO A 226 -5.81 -1.53 -19.44
CA PRO A 226 -6.32 -0.61 -20.44
C PRO A 226 -5.60 0.72 -20.30
N SER A 227 -5.09 1.26 -21.41
CA SER A 227 -4.55 2.61 -21.47
C SER A 227 -5.60 3.61 -20.93
N PRO A 228 -5.15 4.66 -20.23
CA PRO A 228 -6.04 5.63 -19.59
C PRO A 228 -7.04 6.27 -20.56
#